data_AF-A0A7S0G3V3-F1
#
_entry.id   AF-A0A7S0G3V3-F1
#
_cell.length_a   1.000
_cell.length_b   1.000
_cell.length_c   1.000
_cell.angle_alpha   90.00
_cell.angle_beta   90.00
_cell.angle_gamma   90.00
#
_symmetry.space_group_name_H-M   'P 1'
#
loop_
_entity.id
_entity.type
_entity.pdbx_description
1 polymer ?
#
loop_
_entity_poly.entity_id
_entity_poly.type
_entity_poly.pdbx_seq_one_letter_code
_entity_poly.pdbx_strand_id
1 'polypeptide(L)'
;MMFRFGMFRGIISHKMNWESIRGMATSGIRTVPRRRRRGLIISAAVVGGYAAYIYAWRENLFSLEKDHENKPKLVVLGTGWASVALLRNIDTKLYDVQCISPRNYFLMTPLLPSVSVGTVETRTVVEPVRPLVGTNIKFLEAECVDVDPEKKRVVCQSSPSF
;
A
#
# COMPACT_ATOMS: atom_id res chain seq x y z
N MET A 1 47.48 -52.54 5.22
CA MET A 1 47.68 -51.22 4.57
C MET A 1 46.83 -50.22 5.35
N MET A 2 47.25 -49.45 6.36
CA MET A 2 48.50 -48.78 6.72
C MET A 2 49.01 -47.82 5.64
N PHE A 3 48.47 -46.60 5.64
CA PHE A 3 49.27 -45.39 5.47
C PHE A 3 48.86 -44.37 6.53
N ARG A 4 49.90 -43.84 7.14
CA ARG A 4 49.98 -43.04 8.35
C ARG A 4 50.68 -41.76 7.90
N PHE A 5 50.08 -40.60 8.11
CA PHE A 5 50.82 -39.33 8.14
C PHE A 5 50.25 -38.50 9.27
N GLY A 6 51.05 -38.36 10.31
CA GLY A 6 50.74 -37.52 11.45
C GLY A 6 51.29 -36.11 11.30
N MET A 7 51.18 -35.40 12.41
CA MET A 7 51.94 -34.20 12.78
C MET A 7 51.27 -32.88 12.40
N PHE A 8 50.47 -32.34 13.32
CA PHE A 8 50.80 -31.12 14.07
C PHE A 8 49.85 -31.02 15.28
N ARG A 9 50.36 -31.39 16.47
CA ARG A 9 49.77 -31.04 17.77
C ARG A 9 50.49 -29.79 18.29
N GLY A 10 49.71 -28.92 18.95
CA GLY A 10 50.16 -27.71 19.63
C GLY A 10 49.66 -26.50 18.85
N ILE A 11 48.80 -25.65 19.40
CA ILE A 11 49.13 -24.76 20.52
C ILE A 11 47.83 -24.01 20.92
N ILE A 12 47.64 -23.81 22.22
CA ILE A 12 46.69 -22.89 22.91
C ILE A 12 45.24 -23.38 23.11
N SER A 13 45.11 -24.15 24.20
CA SER A 13 44.06 -23.94 25.18
C SER A 13 44.21 -22.53 25.77
N HIS A 14 43.18 -21.68 25.66
CA HIS A 14 42.98 -20.63 26.65
C HIS A 14 41.48 -20.38 26.82
N LYS A 15 40.98 -20.76 27.99
CA LYS A 15 39.69 -20.33 28.55
C LYS A 15 39.56 -18.82 28.35
N MET A 16 38.63 -18.40 27.50
CA MET A 16 38.22 -17.01 27.38
C MET A 16 37.52 -16.63 28.69
N ASN A 17 38.24 -15.88 29.52
CA ASN A 17 37.81 -15.49 30.85
C ASN A 17 36.71 -14.41 30.74
N TRP A 18 35.54 -14.67 31.34
CA TRP A 18 34.38 -13.77 31.36
C TRP A 18 34.66 -12.43 32.07
N GLU A 19 35.69 -12.39 32.91
CA GLU A 19 36.25 -11.17 33.52
C GLU A 19 36.91 -10.26 32.45
N SER A 20 37.51 -10.82 31.41
CA SER A 20 38.21 -10.07 30.34
C SER A 20 37.23 -9.35 29.40
N ILE A 21 36.04 -9.92 29.20
CA ILE A 21 34.98 -9.32 28.38
C ILE A 21 34.30 -8.18 29.15
N ARG A 22 34.14 -8.32 30.47
CA ARG A 22 33.65 -7.23 31.34
C ARG A 22 34.64 -6.06 31.47
N GLY A 23 35.95 -6.32 31.38
CA GLY A 23 37.00 -5.28 31.35
C GLY A 23 37.05 -4.47 30.04
N MET A 24 36.68 -5.08 28.91
CA MET A 24 36.63 -4.38 27.60
C MET A 24 35.39 -3.48 27.45
N ALA A 25 34.25 -3.87 28.03
CA ALA A 25 33.03 -3.06 27.96
C ALA A 25 33.08 -1.78 28.81
N THR A 26 33.91 -1.74 29.86
CA THR A 26 34.00 -0.62 30.81
C THR A 26 35.15 0.35 30.53
N SER A 27 36.17 -0.08 29.78
CA SER A 27 37.37 0.74 29.52
C SER A 27 37.19 1.77 28.39
N GLY A 28 36.28 1.54 27.43
CA GLY A 28 36.01 2.48 26.32
C GLY A 28 35.13 3.68 26.69
N ILE A 29 34.45 3.66 27.84
CA ILE A 29 33.50 4.70 28.25
C ILE A 29 34.18 5.83 29.04
N ARG A 30 35.40 5.61 29.54
CA ARG A 30 36.02 6.48 30.56
C ARG A 30 36.73 7.75 30.05
N THR A 31 37.02 7.90 28.75
CA THR A 31 37.89 9.01 28.27
C THR A 31 37.21 10.10 27.43
N VAL A 32 35.90 10.04 27.17
CA VAL A 32 35.26 11.08 26.32
C VAL A 32 35.02 12.38 27.12
N PRO A 33 35.62 13.53 26.74
CA PRO A 33 35.54 14.79 27.49
C PRO A 33 34.10 15.35 27.56
N ARG A 34 33.77 15.95 28.71
CA ARG A 34 32.40 16.40 29.13
C ARG A 34 31.66 17.24 28.08
N ARG A 35 32.36 18.02 27.25
CA ARG A 35 31.78 18.89 26.20
C ARG A 35 31.26 18.11 24.98
N ARG A 36 31.88 16.96 24.67
CA ARG A 36 31.54 16.09 23.52
C ARG A 36 30.42 15.09 23.85
N ARG A 37 30.19 14.81 25.13
CA ARG A 37 29.07 13.97 25.61
C ARG A 37 27.69 14.58 25.33
N ARG A 38 27.56 15.91 25.37
CA ARG A 38 26.28 16.60 25.08
C ARG A 38 25.85 16.44 23.61
N GLY A 39 26.80 16.53 22.67
CA GLY A 39 26.49 16.36 21.24
C GLY A 39 26.02 14.95 20.88
N LEU A 40 26.63 13.92 21.48
CA LEU A 40 26.23 12.52 21.27
C LEU A 40 24.83 12.20 21.80
N ILE A 41 24.44 12.78 22.94
CA ILE A 41 23.10 12.61 23.50
C ILE A 41 22.04 13.25 22.60
N ILE A 42 22.33 14.44 22.05
CA ILE A 42 21.42 15.12 21.11
C ILE A 42 21.25 14.29 19.83
N SER A 43 22.33 13.76 19.24
CA SER A 43 22.22 12.91 18.05
C SER A 43 21.45 11.61 18.30
N ALA A 44 21.65 10.98 19.47
CA ALA A 44 20.94 9.76 19.82
C ALA A 44 19.43 10.02 20.04
N ALA A 45 19.06 11.16 20.63
CA ALA A 45 17.67 11.55 20.80
C ALA A 45 16.97 11.86 19.47
N VAL A 46 17.66 12.51 18.52
CA VAL A 46 17.13 12.79 17.18
C VAL A 46 16.92 11.50 16.40
N VAL A 47 17.90 10.60 16.39
CA VAL A 47 17.78 9.31 15.68
C VAL A 47 16.71 8.41 16.32
N GLY A 48 16.68 8.32 17.65
CA GLY A 48 15.66 7.55 18.37
C GLY A 48 14.25 8.10 18.18
N GLY A 49 14.10 9.43 18.20
CA GLY A 49 12.82 10.10 17.95
C GLY A 49 12.34 9.94 16.51
N TYR A 50 13.25 10.02 15.53
CA TYR A 50 12.91 9.81 14.11
C TYR A 50 12.53 8.36 13.82
N ALA A 51 13.24 7.40 14.41
CA ALA A 51 12.87 6.00 14.34
C ALA A 51 11.49 5.76 14.97
N ALA A 52 11.25 6.25 16.19
CA ALA A 52 9.95 6.15 16.86
C ALA A 52 8.82 6.80 16.04
N TYR A 53 9.08 7.94 15.41
CA TYR A 53 8.14 8.59 14.50
C TYR A 53 7.81 7.69 13.30
N ILE A 54 8.81 7.13 12.61
CA ILE A 54 8.59 6.22 11.48
C ILE A 54 7.83 4.96 11.90
N TYR A 55 8.16 4.37 13.05
CA TYR A 55 7.45 3.20 13.57
C TYR A 55 5.98 3.51 13.88
N ALA A 56 5.71 4.61 14.59
CA ALA A 56 4.34 5.03 14.89
C ALA A 56 3.55 5.40 13.62
N TRP A 57 4.18 6.04 12.64
CA TRP A 57 3.53 6.39 11.38
C TRP A 57 3.24 5.15 10.53
N ARG A 58 4.13 4.15 10.55
CA ARG A 58 3.94 2.86 9.88
C ARG A 58 2.78 2.05 10.47
N GLU A 59 2.58 2.07 11.78
CA GLU A 59 1.43 1.40 12.41
C GLU A 59 0.09 2.05 12.03
N ASN A 60 0.06 3.39 11.93
CA ASN A 60 -1.11 4.12 11.43
C ASN A 60 -1.39 3.83 9.95
N LEU A 61 -0.35 3.75 9.10
CA LEU A 61 -0.49 3.34 7.71
C LEU A 61 -1.07 1.93 7.56
N PHE A 62 -0.59 0.99 8.37
CA PHE A 62 -1.09 -0.38 8.34
C PHE A 62 -2.54 -0.51 8.81
N SER A 63 -2.96 0.34 9.75
CA SER A 63 -4.35 0.37 10.22
C SER A 63 -5.33 0.90 9.17
N LEU A 64 -4.91 1.86 8.33
CA LEU A 64 -5.72 2.33 7.20
C LEU A 64 -5.92 1.25 6.13
N GLU A 65 -4.91 0.41 5.91
CA GLU A 65 -5.00 -0.73 4.98
C GLU A 65 -5.97 -1.80 5.52
N LYS A 66 -5.97 -2.01 6.85
CA LYS A 66 -6.74 -3.06 7.52
C LYS A 66 -8.26 -2.81 7.54
N ASP A 67 -8.70 -1.56 7.47
CA ASP A 67 -10.13 -1.23 7.37
C ASP A 67 -10.77 -1.74 6.07
N HIS A 68 -9.97 -2.05 5.03
CA HIS A 68 -10.44 -2.69 3.81
C HIS A 68 -10.51 -4.23 3.91
N GLU A 69 -9.87 -4.88 4.89
CA GLU A 69 -9.83 -6.35 4.99
C GLU A 69 -11.13 -6.96 5.53
N ASN A 70 -11.89 -6.23 6.34
CA ASN A 70 -13.13 -6.74 6.94
C ASN A 70 -14.40 -6.43 6.16
N LYS A 71 -14.33 -5.58 5.11
CA LYS A 71 -15.50 -5.20 4.32
C LYS A 71 -15.70 -6.16 3.15
N PRO A 72 -16.93 -6.63 2.88
CA PRO A 72 -17.23 -7.33 1.64
C PRO A 72 -16.93 -6.44 0.43
N LYS A 73 -16.24 -7.01 -0.56
CA LYS A 73 -15.89 -6.32 -1.81
C LYS A 73 -17.07 -6.35 -2.78
N LEU A 74 -17.45 -5.18 -3.29
CA LEU A 74 -18.48 -5.02 -4.30
C LEU A 74 -17.86 -4.49 -5.58
N VAL A 75 -17.88 -5.29 -6.63
CA VAL A 75 -17.40 -4.89 -7.97
C VAL A 75 -18.60 -4.50 -8.82
N VAL A 76 -18.57 -3.29 -9.37
CA VAL A 76 -19.60 -2.73 -10.25
C VAL A 76 -19.01 -2.61 -11.64
N LEU A 77 -19.62 -3.29 -12.60
CA LEU A 77 -19.18 -3.28 -14.00
C LEU A 77 -19.98 -2.25 -14.79
N GLY A 78 -19.28 -1.33 -15.44
CA GLY A 78 -19.84 -0.26 -16.26
C GLY A 78 -20.25 0.99 -15.48
N THR A 79 -20.40 2.08 -16.22
CA THR A 79 -20.76 3.43 -15.75
C THR A 79 -22.07 3.89 -16.39
N GLY A 80 -23.09 3.03 -16.39
CA GLY A 80 -24.43 3.33 -16.91
C GLY A 80 -25.39 3.84 -15.82
N TRP A 81 -26.66 4.00 -16.19
CA TRP A 81 -27.72 4.45 -15.29
C TRP A 81 -27.85 3.61 -14.03
N ALA A 82 -27.85 2.28 -14.19
CA ALA A 82 -27.95 1.35 -13.07
C ALA A 82 -26.75 1.47 -12.12
N SER A 83 -25.53 1.50 -12.68
CA SER A 83 -24.30 1.64 -11.91
C SER A 83 -24.27 2.97 -11.15
N VAL A 84 -24.59 4.08 -11.81
CA VAL A 84 -24.62 5.39 -11.15
C VAL A 84 -25.69 5.44 -10.04
N ALA A 85 -26.88 4.87 -10.28
CA ALA A 85 -27.93 4.80 -9.26
C ALA A 85 -27.51 3.96 -8.04
N LEU A 86 -26.81 2.84 -8.27
CA LEU A 86 -26.26 2.01 -7.20
C LEU A 86 -25.16 2.74 -6.44
N LEU A 87 -24.18 3.32 -7.16
CA LEU A 87 -23.02 3.99 -6.56
C LEU A 87 -23.41 5.25 -5.76
N ARG A 88 -24.52 5.91 -6.11
CA ARG A 88 -25.06 7.05 -5.34
C ARG A 88 -25.76 6.65 -4.06
N ASN A 89 -26.37 5.47 -4.01
CA ASN A 89 -27.19 5.03 -2.87
C ASN A 89 -26.50 3.97 -1.98
N ILE A 90 -25.34 3.46 -2.40
CA ILE A 90 -24.60 2.44 -1.65
C ILE A 90 -23.87 3.06 -0.44
N ASP A 91 -23.93 2.38 0.70
CA ASP A 91 -23.17 2.78 1.88
C ASP A 91 -21.72 2.27 1.79
N THR A 92 -20.79 3.20 1.52
CA THR A 92 -19.33 2.94 1.43
C THR A 92 -18.69 2.58 2.78
N LYS A 93 -19.43 2.69 3.90
CA LYS A 93 -18.97 2.18 5.19
C LYS A 93 -19.08 0.66 5.28
N LEU A 94 -20.09 0.08 4.62
CA LEU A 94 -20.40 -1.35 4.69
C LEU A 94 -19.65 -2.16 3.62
N TYR A 95 -19.39 -1.59 2.45
CA TYR A 95 -18.78 -2.29 1.31
C TYR A 95 -17.52 -1.58 0.82
N ASP A 96 -16.51 -2.36 0.43
CA ASP A 96 -15.37 -1.86 -0.37
C ASP A 96 -15.77 -1.89 -1.85
N VAL A 97 -16.16 -0.72 -2.39
CA VAL A 97 -16.75 -0.63 -3.73
C VAL A 97 -15.69 -0.29 -4.77
N GLN A 98 -15.63 -1.11 -5.82
CA GLN A 98 -14.78 -0.89 -6.99
C GLN A 98 -15.66 -0.80 -8.24
N CYS A 99 -15.55 0.30 -8.98
CA CYS A 99 -16.23 0.49 -10.26
C CYS A 99 -15.22 0.28 -11.39
N ILE A 100 -15.54 -0.61 -12.32
CA ILE A 100 -14.68 -0.94 -13.47
C ILE A 100 -15.45 -0.59 -14.74
N SER A 101 -14.89 0.27 -15.59
CA SER A 101 -15.51 0.62 -16.86
C SER A 101 -14.44 1.01 -17.88
N PRO A 102 -14.61 0.66 -19.17
CA PRO A 102 -13.67 1.08 -20.21
C PRO A 102 -13.72 2.59 -20.49
N ARG A 103 -14.72 3.30 -19.94
CA ARG A 103 -14.95 4.74 -20.14
C ARG A 103 -15.07 5.45 -18.80
N ASN A 104 -14.40 6.60 -18.67
CA ASN A 104 -14.37 7.43 -17.47
C ASN A 104 -15.51 8.46 -17.33
N TYR A 105 -16.53 8.37 -18.19
CA TYR A 105 -17.72 9.22 -18.17
C TYR A 105 -19.03 8.41 -18.15
N PHE A 106 -20.06 9.00 -17.56
CA PHE A 106 -21.45 8.60 -17.66
C PHE A 106 -22.11 9.33 -18.83
N LEU A 107 -23.02 8.66 -19.54
CA LEU A 107 -23.69 9.20 -20.71
C LEU A 107 -25.20 9.27 -20.46
N MET A 108 -25.76 10.47 -20.60
CA MET A 108 -27.20 10.73 -20.53
C MET A 108 -27.86 10.27 -21.85
N THR A 109 -28.08 8.96 -21.96
CA THR A 109 -28.61 8.33 -23.19
C THR A 109 -29.93 8.93 -23.72
N PRO A 110 -30.87 9.47 -22.92
CA PRO A 110 -32.07 10.11 -23.45
C PRO A 110 -31.82 11.38 -24.28
N LEU A 111 -30.67 12.05 -24.11
CA LEU A 111 -30.34 13.29 -24.82
C LEU A 111 -29.48 13.05 -26.07
N LEU A 112 -29.10 11.81 -26.38
CA LEU A 112 -28.33 11.48 -27.58
C LEU A 112 -29.02 11.87 -28.89
N PRO A 113 -30.35 11.73 -29.06
CA PRO A 113 -31.02 12.22 -30.26
C PRO A 113 -30.83 13.73 -30.44
N SER A 114 -30.91 14.53 -29.37
CA SER A 114 -30.70 15.98 -29.41
C SER A 114 -29.27 16.37 -29.80
N VAL A 115 -28.28 15.54 -29.47
CA VAL A 115 -26.89 15.70 -29.92
C VAL A 115 -26.77 15.44 -31.41
N SER A 116 -27.46 14.43 -31.94
CA SER A 116 -27.40 14.10 -33.37
C SER A 116 -27.97 15.21 -34.28
N VAL A 117 -28.96 15.96 -33.79
CA VAL A 117 -29.56 17.11 -34.49
C VAL A 117 -28.89 18.45 -34.13
N GLY A 118 -27.81 18.42 -33.33
CA GLY A 118 -27.05 19.63 -32.95
C GLY A 118 -27.78 20.59 -32.01
N THR A 119 -28.89 20.17 -31.39
CA THR A 119 -29.62 21.00 -30.42
C THR A 119 -28.89 21.08 -29.08
N VAL A 120 -28.15 20.04 -28.73
CA VAL A 120 -27.39 19.93 -27.48
C VAL A 120 -25.96 19.52 -27.81
N GLU A 121 -24.99 20.07 -27.08
CA GLU A 121 -23.59 19.75 -27.30
C GLU A 121 -23.22 18.40 -26.64
N THR A 122 -22.27 17.67 -27.24
CA THR A 122 -21.80 16.38 -26.71
C THR A 122 -21.29 16.49 -25.27
N ARG A 123 -20.60 17.59 -24.93
CA ARG A 123 -20.05 17.81 -23.59
C ARG A 123 -21.10 17.96 -22.49
N THR A 124 -22.34 18.32 -22.82
CA THR A 124 -23.41 18.52 -21.84
C THR A 124 -24.21 17.26 -21.56
N VAL A 125 -24.06 16.22 -22.39
CA VAL A 125 -24.70 14.90 -22.18
C VAL A 125 -23.76 13.89 -21.52
N VAL A 126 -22.49 14.27 -21.32
CA VAL A 126 -21.49 13.44 -20.62
C VAL A 126 -21.19 14.04 -19.26
N GLU A 127 -21.07 13.17 -18.26
CA GLU A 127 -20.69 13.56 -16.90
C GLU A 127 -19.47 12.74 -16.48
N PRO A 128 -18.38 13.35 -15.98
CA PRO A 128 -17.24 12.59 -15.49
C PRO A 128 -17.66 11.69 -14.31
N VAL A 129 -17.16 10.45 -14.27
CA VAL A 129 -17.59 9.48 -13.24
C VAL A 129 -17.07 9.85 -11.86
N ARG A 130 -15.83 10.37 -11.75
CA ARG A 130 -15.16 10.62 -10.46
C ARG A 130 -15.95 11.57 -9.54
N PRO A 131 -16.47 12.72 -10.00
CA PRO A 131 -17.33 13.57 -9.18
C PRO A 131 -18.64 12.91 -8.77
N LEU A 132 -19.17 11.98 -9.59
CA LEU A 132 -20.44 11.31 -9.31
C LEU A 132 -20.37 10.24 -8.21
N VAL A 133 -19.23 9.53 -8.12
CA VAL A 133 -19.05 8.39 -7.20
C VAL A 133 -18.35 8.75 -5.89
N GLY A 134 -17.74 9.94 -5.82
CA GLY A 134 -17.04 10.41 -4.62
C GLY A 134 -15.67 9.76 -4.40
N THR A 135 -15.00 10.13 -3.31
CA THR A 135 -13.60 9.74 -3.02
C THR A 135 -13.44 8.32 -2.49
N ASN A 136 -14.52 7.73 -1.95
CA ASN A 136 -14.46 6.45 -1.25
C ASN A 136 -14.62 5.23 -2.19
N ILE A 137 -14.91 5.48 -3.47
CA ILE A 137 -15.14 4.45 -4.47
C ILE A 137 -13.94 4.41 -5.41
N LYS A 138 -13.34 3.23 -5.57
CA LYS A 138 -12.19 3.05 -6.47
C LYS A 138 -12.69 2.87 -7.89
N PHE A 139 -12.31 3.78 -8.80
CA PHE A 139 -12.63 3.68 -10.22
C PHE A 139 -11.44 3.13 -11.01
N LEU A 140 -11.66 2.08 -11.79
CA LEU A 140 -10.67 1.44 -12.67
C LEU A 140 -11.12 1.56 -14.12
N GLU A 141 -10.26 2.14 -14.95
CA GLU A 141 -10.46 2.24 -16.38
C GLU A 141 -9.98 0.96 -17.07
N ALA A 142 -10.88 0.00 -17.19
CA ALA A 142 -10.60 -1.31 -17.75
C ALA A 142 -11.87 -1.91 -18.35
N GLU A 143 -11.70 -2.74 -19.37
CA GLU A 143 -12.78 -3.50 -19.97
C GLU A 143 -12.88 -4.88 -19.30
N CYS A 144 -14.08 -5.25 -18.86
CA CYS A 144 -14.33 -6.58 -18.33
C CYS A 144 -14.53 -7.56 -19.48
N VAL A 145 -13.67 -8.59 -19.55
CA VAL A 145 -13.68 -9.58 -20.64
C VAL A 145 -14.32 -10.89 -20.22
N ASP A 146 -14.18 -11.27 -18.94
CA ASP A 146 -14.75 -12.52 -18.43
C ASP A 146 -15.13 -12.40 -16.95
N VAL A 147 -16.12 -13.18 -16.53
CA VAL A 147 -16.62 -13.24 -15.15
C VAL A 147 -16.71 -14.70 -14.72
N ASP A 148 -15.94 -15.07 -13.69
CA ASP A 148 -15.96 -16.39 -13.07
C ASP A 148 -16.75 -16.33 -11.75
N PRO A 149 -18.04 -16.72 -11.73
CA PRO A 149 -18.88 -16.65 -10.53
C PRO A 149 -18.50 -17.70 -9.48
N GLU A 150 -17.93 -18.84 -9.88
CA GLU A 150 -17.53 -19.91 -8.95
C GLU A 150 -16.31 -19.47 -8.13
N LYS A 151 -15.31 -18.89 -8.81
CA LYS A 151 -14.10 -18.37 -8.16
C LYS A 151 -14.25 -16.94 -7.66
N LYS A 152 -15.41 -16.29 -7.91
CA LYS A 152 -15.71 -14.88 -7.59
C LYS A 152 -14.64 -13.92 -8.12
N ARG A 153 -14.31 -14.06 -9.40
CA ARG A 153 -13.27 -13.28 -10.07
C ARG A 153 -13.81 -12.62 -11.33
N VAL A 154 -13.24 -11.47 -11.64
CA VAL A 154 -13.52 -10.73 -12.87
C VAL A 154 -12.19 -10.54 -13.59
N VAL A 155 -12.13 -10.94 -14.86
CA VAL A 155 -10.97 -10.76 -15.72
C VAL A 155 -11.17 -9.48 -16.50
N CYS A 156 -10.28 -8.51 -16.27
CA CYS A 156 -10.32 -7.23 -16.95
C CYS A 156 -9.06 -7.03 -17.77
N GLN A 157 -9.20 -6.35 -18.91
CA GLN A 157 -8.10 -5.90 -19.75
C GLN A 157 -8.00 -4.38 -19.65
N SER A 158 -6.78 -3.86 -19.66
CA SER A 158 -6.56 -2.41 -19.70
C SER A 158 -7.10 -1.87 -21.02
N SER A 159 -8.03 -0.92 -20.95
CA SER A 159 -8.49 -0.20 -22.14
C SER A 159 -7.33 0.69 -22.62
N PRO A 160 -6.89 0.61 -23.89
CA PRO A 160 -5.88 1.52 -24.42
C PRO A 160 -6.44 2.95 -24.39
N SER A 161 -5.86 3.80 -23.55
CA SER A 161 -6.11 5.23 -23.55
C SER A 161 -5.41 5.86 -24.76
N PHE A 162 -6.18 6.19 -25.79
CA PHE A 162 -5.73 6.94 -26.97
C PHE A 162 -5.63 8.44 -26.69
#